data_AF-A0A931U6D3-F1
#
_entry.id   AF-A0A931U6D3-F1
#
_cell.length_a   1.000
_cell.length_b   1.000
_cell.length_c   1.000
_cell.angle_alpha   90.00
_cell.angle_beta   90.00
_cell.angle_gamma   90.00
#
_symmetry.space_group_name_H-M   'P 1'
#
loop_
_entity.id
_entity.type
_entity.pdbx_description
1 polymer ?
#
loop_
_entity_poly.entity_id
_entity_poly.type
_entity_poly.pdbx_seq_one_letter_code
_entity_poly.pdbx_strand_id
1 'polypeptide(L)'
;MNWLNIDDVYTIHQEIILKAGSIASVRDFSLLHSAVERPKATYGGKDMYPTIFSKAAALLHSLCMNHSFTDGNKRTSWLKSHSSLT
;
A
#
# COMPACT_ATOMS: atom_id res chain seq x y z
N MET A 1 6.15 15.59 -1.48
CA MET A 1 5.55 14.24 -1.57
C MET A 1 6.33 13.35 -0.61
N ASN A 2 5.79 13.06 0.58
CA ASN A 2 6.44 12.06 1.44
C ASN A 2 6.18 10.69 0.82
N TRP A 3 7.25 10.01 0.43
CA TRP A 3 7.16 8.65 -0.07
C TRP A 3 6.81 7.73 1.08
N LEU A 4 5.79 6.92 0.88
CA LEU A 4 5.39 5.92 1.86
C LEU A 4 6.46 4.84 1.92
N ASN A 5 6.95 4.58 3.12
CA ASN A 5 7.85 3.48 3.39
C ASN A 5 7.06 2.23 3.75
N ILE A 6 7.73 1.07 3.68
CA ILE A 6 7.11 -0.20 4.10
C ILE A 6 6.64 -0.13 5.55
N ASP A 7 7.41 0.53 6.42
CA ASP A 7 7.07 0.70 7.84
C ASP A 7 5.76 1.47 8.03
N ASP A 8 5.48 2.48 7.20
CA ASP A 8 4.21 3.20 7.23
C ASP A 8 3.04 2.30 6.81
N VAL A 9 3.25 1.43 5.83
CA VAL A 9 2.21 0.47 5.39
C VAL A 9 1.99 -0.58 6.48
N TYR A 10 3.06 -1.05 7.10
CA TYR A 10 2.99 -2.04 8.16
C TYR A 10 2.29 -1.49 9.41
N THR A 11 2.62 -0.27 9.83
CA THR A 11 1.99 0.39 10.99
C THR A 11 0.49 0.57 10.79
N ILE A 12 0.08 1.07 9.61
CA ILE A 12 -1.34 1.22 9.26
C ILE A 12 -2.04 -0.15 9.23
N HIS A 13 -1.38 -1.18 8.69
CA HIS A 13 -1.92 -2.53 8.69
C HIS A 13 -2.16 -3.05 10.12
N GLN A 14 -1.20 -2.87 11.02
CA GLN A 14 -1.32 -3.25 12.43
C GLN A 14 -2.48 -2.53 13.12
N GLU A 15 -2.64 -1.22 12.92
CA GLU A 15 -3.78 -0.48 13.49
C GLU A 15 -5.14 -1.02 13.01
N ILE A 16 -5.23 -1.39 11.73
CA ILE A 16 -6.46 -1.91 11.14
C ILE A 16 -6.79 -3.30 11.68
N ILE A 17 -5.78 -4.15 11.84
CA ILE A 17 -5.93 -5.50 12.42
C ILE A 17 -6.39 -5.39 13.87
N LEU A 18 -5.72 -4.54 14.66
CA LEU A 18 -6.05 -4.29 16.06
C LEU A 18 -7.49 -3.79 16.20
N LYS A 19 -7.91 -2.82 15.39
CA LYS A 19 -9.30 -2.32 15.38
C LYS A 19 -10.32 -3.37 14.91
N ALA A 20 -9.91 -4.29 14.03
CA ALA A 20 -10.75 -5.35 13.51
C ALA A 20 -10.85 -6.56 14.45
N GLY A 21 -10.02 -6.64 15.49
CA GLY A 21 -9.92 -7.82 16.36
C GLY A 21 -9.47 -9.09 15.62
N SER A 22 -8.84 -8.95 14.45
CA SER A 22 -8.31 -10.07 13.68
C SER A 22 -6.84 -10.30 14.03
N ILE A 23 -6.28 -11.42 13.61
CA ILE A 23 -4.83 -11.70 13.72
C ILE A 23 -4.34 -11.81 12.28
N ALA A 24 -3.85 -10.70 11.71
CA ALA A 24 -3.23 -10.73 10.40
C ALA A 24 -1.73 -10.44 10.51
N SER A 25 -0.98 -11.20 9.72
CA SER A 25 0.47 -11.10 9.59
C SER A 25 0.80 -10.73 8.16
N VAL A 26 2.00 -10.17 7.98
CA VAL A 26 2.59 -10.09 6.64
C VAL A 26 2.83 -11.50 6.16
N ARG A 27 2.18 -11.87 5.05
CA ARG A 27 2.39 -13.16 4.39
C ARG A 27 3.73 -13.15 3.65
N ASP A 28 4.01 -12.06 2.94
CA ASP A 28 5.22 -11.93 2.13
C ASP A 28 5.67 -10.46 2.04
N PHE A 29 6.86 -10.19 2.59
CA PHE A 29 7.48 -8.87 2.57
C PHE A 29 7.94 -8.44 1.17
N SER A 30 8.30 -9.38 0.30
CA SER A 30 8.71 -9.09 -1.08
C SER A 30 7.55 -8.56 -1.90
N LEU A 31 6.36 -9.14 -1.70
CA LEU A 31 5.12 -8.70 -2.32
C LEU A 31 4.65 -7.35 -1.80
N LEU A 32 4.87 -7.08 -0.51
CA LEU A 32 4.61 -5.77 0.10
C LEU A 32 5.56 -4.70 -0.46
N HIS A 33 6.84 -5.01 -0.56
CA HIS A 33 7.85 -4.11 -1.15
C HIS A 33 7.52 -3.78 -2.61
N SER A 34 7.18 -4.79 -3.41
CA SER A 34 6.76 -4.60 -4.80
C SER A 34 5.55 -3.66 -4.93
N ALA A 35 4.57 -3.78 -4.01
CA ALA A 35 3.38 -2.93 -4.01
C ALA A 35 3.71 -1.46 -3.68
N VAL A 36 4.64 -1.21 -2.77
CA VAL A 36 5.08 0.15 -2.36
C VAL A 36 5.95 0.82 -3.42
N GLU A 37 6.72 0.04 -4.18
CA GLU A 37 7.57 0.57 -5.24
C GLU A 37 6.83 0.83 -6.55
N ARG A 38 5.69 0.16 -6.79
CA ARG A 38 4.93 0.35 -8.04
C ARG A 38 4.51 1.81 -8.31
N PRO A 39 4.00 2.60 -7.35
CA PRO A 39 3.70 4.03 -7.57
C PRO A 39 4.92 4.89 -7.94
N LYS A 40 6.14 4.41 -7.66
CA LYS A 40 7.43 5.05 -8.01
C LYS A 40 7.94 4.62 -9.38
N ALA A 41 7.27 3.68 -10.05
CA ALA A 41 7.70 3.17 -11.34
C ALA A 41 7.76 4.28 -12.39
N THR A 42 8.89 4.33 -13.11
CA THR A 42 9.12 5.25 -14.22
C THR A 42 9.35 4.46 -15.49
N TYR A 43 8.92 5.01 -16.63
CA TYR A 43 9.17 4.45 -17.95
C TYR A 43 9.62 5.56 -18.89
N GLY A 44 10.76 5.36 -19.55
CA GLY A 44 11.32 6.37 -20.44
C GLY A 44 11.62 7.72 -19.75
N GLY A 45 12.01 7.69 -18.47
CA GLY A 45 12.30 8.89 -17.67
C GLY A 45 11.08 9.68 -17.22
N LYS A 46 9.86 9.15 -17.41
CA LYS A 46 8.61 9.76 -16.93
C LYS A 46 7.94 8.87 -15.90
N ASP A 47 7.30 9.49 -14.91
CA ASP A 47 6.45 8.78 -13.95
C ASP A 47 5.34 8.04 -14.69
N MET A 48 5.20 6.74 -14.45
CA MET A 48 4.05 5.97 -14.99
C MET A 48 2.73 6.43 -14.39
N TYR A 49 2.78 7.05 -13.20
CA TYR A 49 1.65 7.53 -12.45
C TYR A 49 1.84 9.03 -12.17
N PRO A 50 1.50 9.92 -13.10
CA PRO A 50 1.86 11.34 -13.00
C PRO A 50 1.02 12.10 -11.96
N THR A 51 -0.15 11.60 -11.58
CA THR A 51 -1.04 12.25 -10.61
C THR A 51 -1.01 11.52 -9.26
N ILE A 52 -1.26 12.26 -8.17
CA ILE A 52 -1.35 11.67 -6.82
C ILE A 52 -2.42 10.57 -6.73
N PHE A 53 -3.55 10.76 -7.44
CA PHE A 53 -4.61 9.77 -7.52
C PHE A 53 -4.17 8.51 -8.26
N SER A 54 -3.41 8.64 -9.36
CA SER A 54 -2.89 7.48 -10.09
C SER A 54 -1.85 6.70 -9.28
N LYS A 55 -1.00 7.39 -8.50
CA LYS A 55 -0.05 6.78 -7.55
C LYS A 55 -0.79 6.03 -6.43
N ALA A 56 -1.82 6.64 -5.85
CA ALA A 56 -2.65 6.02 -4.81
C ALA A 56 -3.42 4.80 -5.35
N ALA A 57 -3.99 4.90 -6.57
CA ALA A 57 -4.69 3.79 -7.21
C ALA A 57 -3.74 2.62 -7.52
N ALA A 58 -2.52 2.89 -7.98
CA ALA A 58 -1.50 1.86 -8.22
C ALA A 58 -1.08 1.14 -6.94
N LEU A 59 -0.91 1.89 -5.84
CA LEU A 59 -0.62 1.33 -4.52
C LEU A 59 -1.77 0.46 -4.03
N LEU A 60 -2.99 1.00 -4.06
CA LEU A 60 -4.22 0.32 -3.63
C LEU A 60 -4.45 -0.98 -4.39
N HIS A 61 -4.32 -0.92 -5.71
CA HIS A 61 -4.49 -2.08 -6.58
C HIS A 61 -3.44 -3.16 -6.28
N SER A 62 -2.18 -2.77 -6.07
CA SER A 62 -1.11 -3.71 -5.78
C SER A 62 -1.24 -4.36 -4.41
N LEU A 63 -1.61 -3.59 -3.37
CA LEU A 63 -1.87 -4.13 -2.04
C LEU A 63 -3.08 -5.08 -2.04
N CYS A 64 -4.12 -4.79 -2.83
CA CYS A 64 -5.26 -5.67 -2.98
C CYS A 64 -4.92 -6.97 -3.73
N MET A 65 -4.13 -6.89 -4.80
CA MET A 65 -3.86 -8.04 -5.70
C MET A 65 -2.68 -8.90 -5.27
N ASN A 66 -1.68 -8.33 -4.59
CA ASN A 66 -0.50 -9.09 -4.18
C ASN A 66 -0.75 -10.01 -2.99
N HIS A 67 -1.92 -9.92 -2.32
CA HIS A 67 -2.23 -10.72 -1.13
C HIS A 67 -1.10 -10.72 -0.09
N SER A 68 -0.44 -9.56 0.08
CA SER A 68 0.73 -9.39 0.93
C SER A 68 0.44 -9.64 2.42
N PHE A 69 -0.84 -9.62 2.82
CA PHE A 69 -1.28 -9.94 4.17
C PHE A 69 -2.20 -11.18 4.20
N THR A 70 -2.16 -11.91 5.31
CA THR A 70 -2.95 -13.14 5.53
C THR A 70 -4.46 -12.84 5.63
N ASP A 71 -4.83 -11.65 6.10
CA ASP A 71 -6.20 -11.10 6.13
C ASP A 71 -6.13 -9.55 6.08
N GLY A 72 -7.22 -8.85 5.73
CA GLY A 72 -7.30 -7.38 5.84
C GLY A 72 -6.80 -6.56 4.63
N ASN A 73 -6.32 -7.19 3.55
CA ASN A 73 -5.77 -6.51 2.35
C ASN A 73 -6.69 -5.39 1.80
N LYS A 74 -8.01 -5.62 1.74
CA LYS A 74 -8.99 -4.64 1.24
C LYS A 74 -9.21 -3.44 2.17
N ARG A 75 -9.03 -3.62 3.49
CA ARG A 75 -9.20 -2.54 4.48
C ARG A 75 -7.94 -1.68 4.56
N THR A 76 -6.77 -2.31 4.52
CA THR A 76 -5.47 -1.62 4.48
C THR A 76 -5.28 -0.80 3.21
N SER A 77 -5.80 -1.28 2.09
CA SER A 77 -5.73 -0.53 0.85
C SER A 77 -6.60 0.73 0.92
N TRP A 78 -7.86 0.63 1.37
CA TRP A 78 -8.81 1.75 1.41
C TRP A 78 -8.38 2.93 2.30
N LEU A 79 -7.76 2.67 3.46
CA LEU A 79 -7.38 3.73 4.40
C LEU A 79 -6.24 4.62 3.88
N LYS A 80 -5.31 4.06 3.12
CA LYS A 80 -4.10 4.77 2.69
C LYS A 80 -4.33 5.71 1.50
N SER A 81 -5.36 5.46 0.70
CA SER A 81 -5.85 6.44 -0.29
C SER A 81 -6.26 7.77 0.33
N HIS A 82 -6.63 7.80 1.62
CA HIS A 82 -7.13 9.01 2.28
C HIS A 82 -6.03 9.80 3.03
N SER A 83 -5.01 9.12 3.57
CA SER A 83 -3.96 9.76 4.40
C SER A 83 -2.83 10.42 3.61
N SER A 84 -2.53 9.96 2.38
CA SER A 84 -1.47 10.59 1.55
C SER A 84 -1.92 11.87 0.81
N LEU A 85 -3.14 12.35 1.07
CA LEU A 85 -3.74 13.52 0.43
C LEU A 85 -3.65 14.82 1.26
N THR A 86 -3.10 14.76 2.47
CA THR A 86 -2.81 15.92 3.34
C THR A 86 -1.32 16.13 3.49
#